data_AF-I4BVT9-F1
#
_entry.id   AF-I4BVT9-F1
#
_cell.length_a   1.000
_cell.length_b   1.000
_cell.length_c   1.000
_cell.angle_alpha   90.00
_cell.angle_beta   90.00
_cell.angle_gamma   90.00
#
_symmetry.space_group_name_H-M   'P 1'
#
loop_
_entity.id
_entity.type
_entity.pdbx_description
1 polymer ?
#
loop_
_entity_poly.entity_id
_entity_poly.type
_entity_poly.pdbx_seq_one_letter_code
_entity_poly.pdbx_strand_id
1 'polypeptide(L)' 'MLHSIPDVNVQALIAIALFAIALLVARIINNINSKKWPGGVLWVLYLRVLLGFLLAASVVLGFYAFAGISILR' A
#
# COMPACT_ATOMS: atom_id res chain seq x y z
N MET A 1 24.39 -7.99 -7.29
CA MET A 1 23.49 -8.95 -6.61
C MET A 1 22.00 -8.73 -6.88
N LEU A 2 21.55 -7.56 -7.38
CA LEU A 2 20.13 -7.31 -7.70
C LEU A 2 19.71 -7.65 -9.15
N HIS A 3 20.66 -7.98 -10.04
CA HIS A 3 20.41 -8.19 -11.47
C HIS A 3 19.76 -9.55 -11.82
N SER A 4 19.62 -10.46 -10.85
CA SER A 4 19.14 -11.83 -11.08
C SER A 4 17.80 -12.14 -10.40
N ILE A 5 17.15 -11.13 -9.80
CA ILE A 5 15.88 -11.32 -9.12
C ILE A 5 14.77 -11.23 -10.18
N PRO A 6 13.88 -12.24 -10.30
CA PRO A 6 12.74 -12.17 -11.20
C PRO A 6 11.90 -10.92 -10.92
N ASP A 7 11.48 -10.21 -11.97
CA ASP A 7 10.67 -8.98 -11.84
C ASP A 7 9.39 -9.21 -11.02
N VAL A 8 8.82 -10.42 -11.14
CA VAL A 8 7.67 -10.89 -10.36
C VAL A 8 7.93 -10.86 -8.85
N ASN A 9 9.14 -11.22 -8.41
CA ASN A 9 9.51 -11.20 -6.99
C ASN A 9 9.68 -9.77 -6.49
N VAL A 10 10.22 -8.89 -7.33
CA VAL A 10 10.31 -7.45 -7.02
C VAL A 10 8.91 -6.85 -6.92
N GLN A 11 8.01 -7.20 -7.83
CA GLN A 11 6.61 -6.79 -7.81
C GLN A 11 5.88 -7.28 -6.56
N ALA A 12 6.09 -8.54 -6.15
CA ALA A 12 5.54 -9.08 -4.90
C ALA A 12 6.07 -8.32 -3.67
N LEU A 13 7.37 -7.99 -3.64
CA LEU A 13 7.96 -7.21 -2.57
C LEU A 13 7.36 -5.78 -2.50
N ILE A 14 7.16 -5.14 -3.65
CA ILE A 14 6.49 -3.83 -3.74
C ILE A 14 5.04 -3.93 -3.26
N ALA A 15 4.32 -4.98 -3.66
CA ALA A 15 2.94 -5.21 -3.21
C ALA A 15 2.86 -5.31 -1.69
N ILE A 16 3.76 -6.07 -1.06
CA ILE A 16 3.84 -6.20 0.40
C ILE A 16 4.23 -4.88 1.05
N ALA A 17 5.18 -4.14 0.49
CA ALA A 17 5.58 -2.83 1.01
C ALA A 17 4.41 -1.83 0.98
N LEU A 18 3.65 -1.79 -0.11
CA LEU A 18 2.45 -0.97 -0.24
C LEU A 18 1.37 -1.36 0.77
N PHE A 19 1.20 -2.67 1.02
CA PHE A 19 0.29 -3.16 2.05
C PHE A 19 0.69 -2.66 3.44
N ALA A 20 1.98 -2.75 3.78
CA ALA A 20 2.50 -2.28 5.06
C ALA A 20 2.28 -0.77 5.23
N ILE A 21 2.51 0.03 4.18
CA ILE A 21 2.23 1.46 4.19
C ILE A 21 0.72 1.72 4.37
N ALA A 22 -0.15 0.95 3.73
CA ALA A 22 -1.59 1.05 3.94
C ALA A 22 -1.97 0.84 5.42
N LEU A 23 -1.40 -0.17 6.08
CA LEU A 23 -1.65 -0.41 7.52
C LEU A 23 -1.17 0.77 8.39
N LEU A 24 -0.05 1.40 8.06
CA LEU A 24 0.42 2.60 8.75
C LEU A 24 -0.56 3.77 8.57
N VAL A 25 -1.03 4.01 7.35
CA VAL A 25 -2.03 5.06 7.07
C VAL A 25 -3.34 4.78 7.82
N ALA A 26 -3.81 3.53 7.83
CA ALA A 26 -4.99 3.14 8.61
C ALA A 26 -4.81 3.41 10.11
N ARG A 27 -3.62 3.13 10.65
CA ARG A 27 -3.28 3.44 12.05
C ARG A 27 -3.29 4.94 12.33
N ILE A 28 -2.78 5.77 11.41
CA ILE A 28 -2.83 7.24 11.54
C ILE A 28 -4.30 7.72 11.57
N ILE A 29 -5.14 7.24 10.66
CA ILE A 29 -6.57 7.56 10.62
C ILE A 29 -7.25 7.19 11.94
N ASN A 30 -7.00 5.99 12.46
CA ASN A 30 -7.55 5.55 13.73
C ASN A 30 -7.08 6.41 14.90
N ASN A 31 -5.80 6.79 14.95
CA ASN A 31 -5.27 7.68 15.99
C ASN A 31 -5.92 9.08 15.95
N ILE A 32 -6.19 9.62 14.77
CA ILE A 32 -6.90 10.89 14.60
C ILE A 32 -8.35 10.76 15.07
N ASN A 33 -9.06 9.69 14.67
CA ASN A 33 -10.44 9.45 15.10
C ASN A 33 -10.57 9.23 16.60
N SER A 34 -9.58 8.58 17.24
CA SER A 34 -9.49 8.42 18.69
C SER A 34 -9.09 9.71 19.45
N LYS A 35 -9.00 10.86 18.76
CA LYS A 35 -8.56 12.15 19.31
C LYS A 35 -7.16 12.15 19.93
N LYS A 36 -6.33 11.14 19.64
CA LYS A 36 -4.94 11.08 20.12
C LYS A 36 -4.08 12.08 19.37
N TRP A 37 -4.32 12.22 18.06
CA TRP A 37 -3.55 13.10 17.18
C TRP A 37 -4.46 14.20 16.62
N PRO A 38 -3.98 15.45 16.52
CA PRO A 38 -4.74 16.52 15.91
C PRO A 38 -4.94 16.23 14.41
N GLY A 39 -6.16 16.37 13.92
CA GLY A 39 -6.48 16.19 12.51
C GLY A 39 -7.87 16.71 12.18
N GLY A 40 -7.98 17.41 11.04
CA GLY A 40 -9.26 17.93 10.54
C GLY A 40 -10.04 16.88 9.74
N VAL A 41 -11.35 17.10 9.59
CA VAL A 41 -12.24 16.21 8.83
C VAL A 41 -11.77 16.01 7.38
N LEU A 42 -11.33 17.09 6.72
CA LEU A 42 -10.77 17.05 5.37
C LEU A 42 -9.49 16.21 5.29
N TRP A 43 -8.64 16.28 6.31
CA TRP A 43 -7.40 15.50 6.36
C TRP A 43 -7.68 14.00 6.49
N VAL A 44 -8.66 13.63 7.31
CA VAL A 44 -9.10 12.23 7.45
C VAL A 44 -9.70 11.71 6.15
N LEU A 45 -10.49 12.53 5.44
CA LEU A 45 -11.04 12.15 4.13
C LEU A 45 -9.93 11.86 3.13
N TYR A 46 -8.94 12.74 3.02
CA TYR A 46 -7.78 12.55 2.15
C TYR A 46 -7.04 11.25 2.48
N LEU A 47 -6.75 11.00 3.76
CA LEU A 47 -6.05 9.78 4.19
C LEU A 47 -6.85 8.51 3.87
N ARG A 48 -8.19 8.54 3.97
CA ARG A 48 -9.05 7.40 3.61
C ARG A 48 -9.01 7.10 2.11
N VAL A 49 -9.01 8.14 1.27
CA VAL A 49 -8.87 7.98 -0.18
C VAL A 49 -7.50 7.40 -0.51
N LEU A 50 -6.43 7.97 0.06
CA LEU A 50 -5.06 7.47 -0.09
C LEU A 50 -4.93 6.00 0.36
N LEU A 51 -5.52 5.64 1.49
CA LEU A 51 -5.56 4.27 2.00
C LEU A 51 -6.20 3.31 0.98
N GLY A 52 -7.32 3.70 0.36
CA GLY A 52 -7.99 2.91 -0.67
C GLY A 52 -7.09 2.66 -1.87
N PHE A 53 -6.40 3.69 -2.37
CA PHE A 53 -5.45 3.55 -3.48
C PHE A 53 -4.25 2.67 -3.14
N LEU A 54 -3.66 2.82 -1.95
CA LEU A 54 -2.55 1.97 -1.47
C LEU A 54 -2.96 0.49 -1.41
N LEU A 55 -4.15 0.21 -0.85
CA LEU A 55 -4.70 -1.14 -0.79
C LEU A 55 -4.96 -1.70 -2.19
N ALA A 56 -5.62 -0.94 -3.07
CA ALA A 56 -5.89 -1.36 -4.43
C ALA A 56 -4.60 -1.67 -5.20
N ALA A 57 -3.61 -0.79 -5.14
CA ALA A 57 -2.31 -0.98 -5.79
C ALA A 57 -1.59 -2.22 -5.26
N SER A 58 -1.57 -2.40 -3.93
CA SER A 58 -0.97 -3.57 -3.29
C SER A 58 -1.62 -4.88 -3.74
N VAL A 59 -2.95 -4.94 -3.71
CA VAL A 59 -3.72 -6.13 -4.12
C VAL A 59 -3.51 -6.45 -5.58
N VAL A 60 -3.60 -5.44 -6.46
CA VAL A 60 -3.41 -5.60 -7.91
C VAL A 60 -2.00 -6.13 -8.22
N LEU A 61 -0.96 -5.48 -7.68
CA LEU A 61 0.42 -5.92 -7.91
C LEU A 61 0.67 -7.33 -7.34
N GLY A 62 0.08 -7.64 -6.18
CA GLY A 62 0.17 -8.96 -5.56
C GLY A 62 -0.46 -10.05 -6.44
N PHE A 63 -1.68 -9.83 -6.94
CA PHE A 63 -2.35 -10.78 -7.83
C PHE A 63 -1.58 -11.00 -9.12
N TYR A 64 -1.10 -9.93 -9.76
CA TYR A 64 -0.29 -10.06 -10.97
C TYR A 64 1.04 -10.78 -10.69
N ALA A 65 1.65 -10.56 -9.52
CA ALA A 65 2.84 -11.30 -9.13
C ALA A 65 2.55 -12.79 -8.92
N PHE A 66 1.43 -13.16 -8.28
CA PHE A 66 1.02 -14.56 -8.14
C PHE A 66 0.66 -15.22 -9.47
N ALA A 67 0.11 -14.46 -10.42
CA ALA A 67 -0.16 -14.92 -11.78
C ALA A 67 1.11 -15.09 -12.64
N GLY A 68 2.28 -14.67 -12.14
CA GLY A 68 3.53 -14.69 -12.88
C GLY A 68 3.59 -13.65 -14.01
N ILE A 69 2.67 -12.68 -14.01
CA ILE A 69 2.62 -11.60 -15.00
C ILE A 69 3.44 -10.44 -14.47
N SER A 70 4.60 -10.20 -15.08
CA SER A 70 5.41 -9.02 -14.80
C SER A 70 4.82 -7.81 -15.51
N ILE A 71 4.43 -6.80 -14.74
CA ILE A 71 4.01 -5.48 -15.27
C ILE A 71 5.20 -4.53 -15.40
N LEU A 72 6.34 -4.87 -14.80
CA LEU A 72 7.55 -4.06 -14.81
C LEU A 72 8.34 -4.18 -16.14
N ARG A 73 7.83 -4.91 -17.13
CA ARG A 73 8.47 -5.15 -18.43
C ARG A 73 7.58 -4.72 -19.60
#